data_AF-A0A317Z5F3-F1
#
_entry.id   AF-A0A317Z5F3-F1
#
_cell.length_a   1.000
_cell.length_b   1.000
_cell.length_c   1.000
_cell.angle_alpha   90.00
_cell.angle_beta   90.00
_cell.angle_gamma   90.00
#
_symmetry.space_group_name_H-M   'P 1'
#
loop_
_entity.id
_entity.type
_entity.pdbx_description
1 polymer ?
#
loop_
_entity_poly.entity_id
_entity_poly.type
_entity_poly.pdbx_seq_one_letter_code
_entity_poly.pdbx_strand_id
1 'polypeptide(L)'
;MKQLLLLLLYAGFSTQQIQSCYPKLCTLSGNLPQRIQAFKSMLSHMSQFHLQQKLIRLDMLNIHTIEATLHEHQIVPIMIDEPLYPPLLKEIYDPPLILFCKGRLELLQHSTNSLGIVGARQHTAYTPQALETLFNTFQHFP
;
A
#
# COMPACT_ATOMS: atom_id res chain seq x y z
N MET A 1 5.27 -11.33 6.71
CA MET A 1 4.35 -11.00 5.59
C MET A 1 4.90 -9.89 4.69
N LYS A 2 5.30 -8.74 5.26
CA LYS A 2 5.76 -7.53 4.54
C LYS A 2 6.67 -7.74 3.35
N GLN A 3 7.77 -8.46 3.55
CA GLN A 3 8.76 -8.71 2.51
C GLN A 3 8.17 -9.44 1.30
N LEU A 4 7.26 -10.38 1.51
CA LEU A 4 6.58 -11.07 0.40
C LEU A 4 5.69 -10.11 -0.38
N LEU A 5 4.90 -9.27 0.29
CA LEU A 5 4.05 -8.28 -0.38
C LEU A 5 4.87 -7.28 -1.18
N LEU A 6 5.99 -6.80 -0.63
CA LEU A 6 6.93 -5.93 -1.33
C LEU A 6 7.44 -6.59 -2.60
N LEU A 7 7.92 -7.84 -2.52
CA LEU A 7 8.39 -8.58 -3.69
C LEU A 7 7.29 -8.76 -4.74
N LEU A 8 6.06 -9.09 -4.34
CA LEU A 8 4.94 -9.24 -5.27
C LEU A 8 4.60 -7.92 -5.98
N LEU A 9 4.53 -6.80 -5.25
CA LEU A 9 4.25 -5.50 -5.84
C LEU A 9 5.36 -5.06 -6.81
N TYR A 10 6.63 -5.23 -6.42
CA TYR A 10 7.78 -4.91 -7.28
C TYR A 10 7.91 -5.86 -8.48
N ALA A 11 7.41 -7.10 -8.37
CA ALA A 11 7.29 -8.03 -9.50
C ALA A 11 6.15 -7.64 -10.47
N GLY A 12 5.30 -6.69 -10.07
CA GLY A 12 4.22 -6.12 -10.87
C GLY A 12 2.85 -6.76 -10.62
N PHE A 13 2.65 -7.50 -9.54
CA PHE A 13 1.31 -7.94 -9.14
C PHE A 13 0.50 -6.74 -8.66
N SER A 14 -0.75 -6.60 -9.12
CA SER A 14 -1.63 -5.52 -8.66
C SER A 14 -2.23 -5.85 -7.29
N THR A 15 -2.67 -4.83 -6.55
CA THR A 15 -3.36 -5.01 -5.27
C THR A 15 -4.52 -5.99 -5.37
N GLN A 16 -5.34 -5.89 -6.42
CA GLN A 16 -6.45 -6.79 -6.71
C GLN A 16 -6.01 -8.25 -6.91
N GLN A 17 -4.91 -8.47 -7.64
CA GLN A 17 -4.36 -9.82 -7.82
C GLN A 17 -3.91 -10.42 -6.49
N ILE A 18 -3.25 -9.61 -5.66
CA ILE A 18 -2.78 -10.05 -4.35
C ILE A 18 -3.95 -10.28 -3.40
N GLN A 19 -4.93 -9.38 -3.34
CA GLN A 19 -6.12 -9.51 -2.48
C GLN A 19 -6.90 -10.80 -2.74
N SER A 20 -7.09 -11.16 -4.02
CA SER A 20 -7.78 -12.40 -4.40
C SER A 20 -7.17 -13.67 -3.80
N CYS A 21 -5.87 -13.64 -3.49
CA CYS A 21 -5.15 -14.74 -2.88
C CYS A 21 -4.63 -14.43 -1.47
N TYR A 22 -4.94 -13.24 -0.92
CA TYR A 22 -4.41 -12.77 0.36
C TYR A 22 -4.73 -13.70 1.54
N PRO A 23 -5.97 -14.23 1.69
CA PRO A 23 -6.25 -15.19 2.75
C PRO A 23 -5.35 -16.43 2.68
N LYS A 24 -5.07 -16.92 1.47
CA LYS A 24 -4.18 -18.07 1.26
C LYS A 24 -2.71 -17.71 1.47
N LEU A 25 -2.30 -16.48 1.13
CA LEU A 25 -0.95 -15.98 1.43
C LEU A 25 -0.69 -15.90 2.94
N CYS A 26 -1.71 -15.57 3.72
CA CYS A 26 -1.66 -15.52 5.19
C CYS A 26 -1.49 -16.90 5.82
N THR A 27 -2.00 -17.97 5.20
CA THR A 27 -1.81 -19.34 5.71
C THR A 27 -0.45 -19.93 5.34
N LEU A 28 0.32 -19.30 4.45
CA LEU A 28 1.67 -19.75 4.10
C LEU A 28 2.63 -19.58 5.28
N SER A 29 3.03 -20.72 5.86
CA SER A 29 4.06 -20.80 6.89
C SER A 29 5.47 -20.93 6.31
N GLY A 30 6.48 -20.63 7.13
CA GLY A 30 7.89 -20.78 6.78
C GLY A 30 8.61 -19.48 6.42
N ASN A 31 9.86 -19.63 5.98
CA ASN A 31 10.73 -18.52 5.59
C ASN A 31 10.33 -17.92 4.23
N LEU A 32 10.91 -16.77 3.88
CA LEU A 32 10.55 -16.05 2.65
C LEU A 32 10.71 -16.92 1.38
N PRO A 33 11.82 -17.65 1.15
CA PRO A 33 11.95 -18.56 0.01
C PRO A 33 10.86 -19.63 -0.06
N GLN A 34 10.52 -20.26 1.07
CA GLN A 34 9.45 -21.28 1.13
C GLN A 34 8.09 -20.67 0.73
N ARG A 35 7.79 -19.47 1.22
CA ARG A 35 6.54 -18.77 0.90
C ARG A 35 6.47 -18.36 -0.57
N ILE A 36 7.58 -17.93 -1.16
CA ILE A 36 7.68 -17.64 -2.61
C ILE A 36 7.42 -18.92 -3.41
N GLN A 37 8.06 -20.03 -3.02
CA GLN A 37 7.90 -21.31 -3.73
C GLN A 37 6.46 -21.83 -3.63
N ALA A 38 5.85 -21.75 -2.44
CA ALA A 38 4.45 -22.12 -2.25
C ALA A 38 3.53 -21.25 -3.12
N PHE A 39 3.74 -19.93 -3.13
CA PHE A 39 2.98 -19.01 -3.97
C PHE A 39 3.09 -19.35 -5.46
N LYS A 40 4.30 -19.67 -5.95
CA LYS A 40 4.50 -20.12 -7.34
C LYS A 40 3.74 -21.39 -7.66
N SER A 41 3.78 -22.39 -6.78
CA SER A 41 3.05 -23.65 -6.98
C SER A 41 1.53 -23.46 -7.03
N MET A 42 1.01 -22.45 -6.33
CA MET A 42 -0.41 -22.10 -6.42
C MET A 42 -0.77 -21.49 -7.77
N LEU A 43 0.16 -20.77 -8.39
CA LEU A 43 -0.04 -20.06 -9.66
C LEU A 43 0.35 -20.87 -10.90
N SER A 44 1.11 -21.96 -10.75
CA SER A 44 1.59 -22.77 -11.89
C SER A 44 0.47 -23.41 -12.71
N HIS A 45 -0.74 -23.50 -12.18
CA HIS A 45 -1.92 -23.97 -12.90
C HIS A 45 -2.59 -22.90 -13.77
N MET A 46 -2.18 -21.63 -13.68
CA MET A 46 -2.77 -20.52 -14.41
C MET A 46 -1.95 -20.19 -15.67
N SER A 47 -2.44 -20.60 -16.84
CA SER A 47 -1.78 -20.52 -18.14
C SER A 47 -1.82 -19.11 -18.77
N GLN A 48 -1.33 -18.09 -18.05
CA GLN A 48 -1.28 -16.72 -18.57
C GLN A 48 0.16 -16.26 -18.79
N PHE A 49 0.51 -15.90 -20.03
CA PHE A 49 1.83 -15.39 -20.39
C PHE A 49 2.26 -14.20 -19.52
N HIS A 50 1.35 -13.25 -19.25
CA HIS A 50 1.63 -12.11 -18.37
C HIS A 50 1.95 -12.51 -16.93
N LEU A 51 1.36 -13.60 -16.42
CA LEU A 51 1.64 -14.10 -15.08
C LEU A 51 3.05 -14.69 -15.00
N GLN A 52 3.46 -15.44 -16.02
CA GLN A 52 4.82 -16.00 -16.11
C GLN A 52 5.89 -14.90 -16.10
N GLN A 53 5.67 -13.79 -16.79
CA GLN A 53 6.59 -12.64 -16.75
C GLN A 53 6.73 -12.04 -15.34
N LYS A 54 5.64 -11.96 -14.57
CA LYS A 54 5.70 -11.49 -13.17
C LYS A 54 6.43 -12.49 -12.27
N LEU A 55 6.27 -13.79 -12.49
CA LEU A 55 6.99 -14.83 -11.75
C LEU A 55 8.49 -14.81 -12.05
N ILE A 56 8.89 -14.62 -13.31
CA ILE A 56 10.29 -14.46 -13.70
C ILE A 56 10.89 -13.21 -13.03
N ARG A 57 10.16 -12.09 -13.02
CA ARG A 57 10.61 -10.88 -12.31
C ARG A 57 10.76 -11.11 -10.81
N LEU A 58 9.82 -11.82 -10.20
CA LEU A 58 9.86 -12.17 -8.78
C LEU A 58 11.17 -12.89 -8.41
N ASP A 59 11.68 -13.76 -9.29
CA ASP A 59 12.94 -14.47 -9.11
C ASP A 59 14.19 -13.61 -9.22
N MET A 60 14.12 -12.53 -9.99
CA MET A 60 15.24 -11.61 -10.16
C MET A 60 15.31 -10.55 -9.05
N LEU A 61 14.26 -10.40 -8.24
CA LEU A 61 14.21 -9.37 -7.21
C LEU A 61 14.98 -9.79 -5.95
N ASN A 62 15.67 -8.82 -5.36
CA ASN A 62 16.29 -8.95 -4.05
C ASN A 62 15.57 -8.04 -3.06
N ILE A 63 15.03 -8.64 -2.00
CA ILE A 63 14.30 -7.90 -0.97
C ILE A 63 15.17 -6.85 -0.28
N HIS A 64 16.46 -7.13 -0.06
CA HIS A 64 17.38 -6.20 0.60
C HIS A 64 17.64 -4.95 -0.24
N THR A 65 17.67 -5.11 -1.57
CA THR A 65 17.77 -3.96 -2.48
C THR A 65 16.53 -3.08 -2.39
N ILE A 66 15.34 -3.68 -2.36
CA ILE A 66 14.07 -2.94 -2.21
C ILE A 66 14.05 -2.19 -0.87
N GLU A 67 14.36 -2.87 0.23
CA GLU A 67 14.39 -2.28 1.56
C GLU A 67 15.43 -1.15 1.66
N ALA A 68 16.61 -1.32 1.06
CA ALA A 68 17.64 -0.28 1.00
C ALA A 68 17.17 0.94 0.21
N THR A 69 16.55 0.76 -0.97
CA THR A 69 15.99 1.88 -1.76
C THR A 69 14.90 2.62 -0.98
N LEU A 70 13.99 1.90 -0.32
CA LEU A 70 12.94 2.51 0.50
C LEU A 70 13.54 3.30 1.66
N HIS A 71 14.54 2.74 2.35
CA HIS A 71 15.24 3.40 3.43
C HIS A 71 15.97 4.67 2.97
N GLU A 72 16.72 4.61 1.87
CA GLU A 72 17.41 5.76 1.25
C GLU A 72 16.44 6.92 0.96
N HIS A 73 15.25 6.60 0.47
CA HIS A 73 14.23 7.59 0.14
C HIS A 73 13.38 8.01 1.35
N GLN A 74 13.65 7.48 2.54
CA GLN A 74 12.86 7.69 3.76
C GLN A 74 11.38 7.31 3.58
N ILE A 75 11.14 6.20 2.87
CA ILE A 75 9.81 5.64 2.64
C ILE A 75 9.61 4.47 3.60
N VAL A 76 8.55 4.54 4.40
CA VAL A 76 8.16 3.50 5.34
C VAL A 76 6.95 2.75 4.76
N PRO A 77 7.11 1.47 4.40
CA PRO A 77 6.00 0.62 4.01
C PRO A 77 5.21 0.16 5.24
N ILE A 78 3.92 0.50 5.28
CA ILE A 78 2.96 0.15 6.33
C ILE A 78 1.92 -0.84 5.76
N MET A 79 1.84 -2.04 6.31
CA MET A 79 0.86 -3.06 5.91
C MET A 79 -0.50 -2.86 6.57
N ILE A 80 -1.54 -3.41 5.93
CA ILE A 80 -2.94 -3.36 6.41
C ILE A 80 -3.14 -3.94 7.82
N ASP A 81 -2.30 -4.85 8.28
CA ASP A 81 -2.34 -5.46 9.61
C ASP A 81 -1.46 -4.73 10.65
N GLU A 82 -0.69 -3.72 10.25
CA GLU A 82 0.17 -2.97 11.17
C GLU A 82 -0.63 -1.90 11.97
N PRO A 83 -0.23 -1.59 13.22
CA PRO A 83 -0.93 -0.63 14.08
C PRO A 83 -0.99 0.81 13.53
N LEU A 84 -0.03 1.20 12.69
CA LEU A 84 0.02 2.53 12.08
C LEU A 84 -0.89 2.68 10.86
N TYR A 85 -1.52 1.59 10.40
CA TYR A 85 -2.43 1.66 9.25
C TYR A 85 -3.75 2.36 9.64
N PRO A 86 -4.19 3.40 8.92
CA PRO A 86 -5.39 4.16 9.25
C PRO A 86 -6.66 3.29 9.34
N PRO A 87 -7.40 3.29 10.47
CA PRO A 87 -8.58 2.44 10.65
C PRO A 87 -9.65 2.68 9.59
N LEU A 88 -10.00 3.94 9.29
CA LEU A 88 -11.01 4.28 8.29
C LEU A 88 -10.64 3.79 6.87
N LEU A 89 -9.34 3.71 6.57
CA LEU A 89 -8.89 3.21 5.27
C LEU A 89 -9.00 1.68 5.16
N LYS A 90 -9.14 0.95 6.27
CA LYS A 90 -9.42 -0.49 6.25
C LYS A 90 -10.88 -0.79 5.88
N GLU A 91 -11.77 0.20 6.05
CA GLU A 91 -13.23 0.04 5.90
C GLU A 91 -13.72 0.27 4.46
N ILE A 92 -12.89 0.78 3.56
CA ILE A 92 -13.27 0.96 2.15
C ILE A 92 -13.41 -0.40 1.45
N TYR A 93 -14.13 -0.42 0.32
CA TYR A 93 -14.41 -1.65 -0.44
C TYR A 93 -13.15 -2.43 -0.86
N ASP A 94 -12.09 -1.71 -1.23
CA ASP A 94 -10.82 -2.27 -1.71
C ASP A 94 -9.64 -1.63 -0.97
N PRO A 95 -9.36 -2.02 0.28
CA PRO A 95 -8.34 -1.37 1.08
C PRO A 95 -6.93 -1.74 0.57
N PRO A 96 -6.03 -0.76 0.36
CA PRO A 96 -4.67 -1.06 -0.07
C PRO A 96 -3.94 -1.94 0.95
N LEU A 97 -3.34 -3.04 0.50
CA LEU A 97 -2.62 -3.98 1.40
C LEU A 97 -1.36 -3.38 2.02
N ILE A 98 -0.78 -2.37 1.36
CA ILE A 98 0.39 -1.65 1.83
C ILE A 98 0.29 -0.17 1.46
N LEU A 99 0.74 0.70 2.36
CA LEU A 99 0.93 2.12 2.13
C LEU A 99 2.43 2.42 2.10
N PHE A 100 2.89 3.20 1.12
CA PHE A 100 4.25 3.71 1.07
C PHE A 100 4.24 5.14 1.58
N CYS A 101 4.64 5.34 2.83
CA CYS A 101 4.49 6.61 3.53
C CYS A 101 5.84 7.33 3.69
N LYS A 102 5.84 8.66 3.67
CA LYS A 102 7.02 9.50 3.94
C LYS A 102 6.60 10.71 4.78
N GLY A 103 7.42 11.08 5.77
CA GLY A 103 7.13 12.19 6.70
C GLY A 103 6.66 11.72 8.08
N ARG A 104 5.77 12.50 8.71
CA ARG A 104 5.24 12.25 10.07
C ARG A 104 4.16 11.16 10.05
N LEU A 105 4.52 9.94 10.43
CA LEU A 105 3.63 8.78 10.37
C LEU A 105 2.56 8.81 11.47
N GLU A 106 2.78 9.56 12.55
CA GLU A 106 1.85 9.66 13.68
C GLU A 106 0.51 10.27 13.24
N LEU A 107 0.53 11.11 12.18
CA LEU A 107 -0.67 11.70 11.59
C LEU A 107 -1.66 10.66 11.05
N LEU A 108 -1.18 9.47 10.67
CA LEU A 108 -2.04 8.37 10.20
C LEU A 108 -2.96 7.84 11.31
N GLN A 109 -2.55 7.96 12.56
CA GLN A 109 -3.33 7.51 13.72
C GLN A 109 -4.48 8.49 14.05
N HIS A 110 -4.41 9.72 13.55
CA HIS A 110 -5.45 10.73 13.71
C HIS A 110 -6.48 10.73 12.56
N SER A 111 -6.56 9.65 11.78
CA SER A 111 -7.38 9.59 10.57
C SER A 111 -8.87 9.87 10.79
N THR A 112 -9.39 9.64 12.00
CA THR A 112 -10.78 9.95 12.37
C THR A 112 -11.09 11.44 12.36
N ASN A 113 -10.06 12.29 12.48
CA ASN A 113 -10.17 13.75 12.49
C ASN A 113 -9.67 14.37 11.18
N SER A 114 -9.47 13.55 10.14
CA SER A 114 -9.01 14.01 8.83
C SER A 114 -10.18 14.45 7.94
N LEU A 115 -10.06 15.62 7.33
CA LEU A 115 -10.98 16.11 6.31
C LEU A 115 -10.32 16.02 4.92
N GLY A 116 -10.89 15.22 4.03
CA GLY A 116 -10.49 15.17 2.63
C GLY A 116 -11.09 16.34 1.84
N ILE A 117 -10.26 17.13 1.17
CA ILE A 117 -10.69 18.26 0.35
C ILE A 117 -10.26 18.02 -1.10
N VAL A 118 -11.22 18.07 -2.02
CA VAL A 118 -11.00 17.88 -3.45
C VAL A 118 -11.62 19.05 -4.23
N GLY A 119 -11.09 19.36 -5.41
CA GLY A 119 -11.56 20.48 -6.22
C GLY A 119 -11.05 20.43 -7.66
N ALA A 120 -11.47 21.41 -8.47
CA ALA A 120 -11.02 21.53 -9.85
C ALA A 120 -9.51 21.81 -9.94
N ARG A 121 -8.80 21.10 -10.84
CA ARG A 121 -7.36 21.33 -11.09
C ARG A 121 -7.08 22.77 -11.55
N GLN A 122 -7.94 23.29 -12.44
CA GLN A 122 -8.00 24.69 -12.82
C GLN A 122 -9.16 25.35 -12.07
N HIS A 123 -8.85 25.94 -10.93
CA HIS A 123 -9.81 26.65 -10.10
C HIS A 123 -9.79 28.15 -10.44
N THR A 124 -10.90 28.83 -10.18
CA THR A 124 -10.95 30.29 -10.21
C THR A 124 -10.47 30.87 -8.87
N ALA A 125 -10.28 32.19 -8.80
CA ALA A 125 -9.92 32.89 -7.57
C ALA A 125 -10.91 32.70 -6.40
N TYR A 126 -12.11 32.17 -6.67
CA TYR A 126 -13.08 31.81 -5.65
C TYR A 126 -12.58 30.71 -4.69
N THR A 127 -11.85 29.71 -5.19
CA THR A 127 -11.41 28.58 -4.36
C THR A 127 -10.49 28.99 -3.20
N PRO A 128 -9.40 29.76 -3.40
CA PRO A 128 -8.59 30.20 -2.27
C PRO A 128 -9.37 31.07 -1.28
N GLN A 129 -10.28 31.95 -1.75
CA GLN A 129 -11.13 32.78 -0.87
C GLN A 129 -12.06 31.93 0.00
N ALA A 130 -12.70 30.92 -0.60
CA ALA A 130 -13.56 29.99 0.12
C ALA A 130 -12.76 29.15 1.14
N LEU A 131 -11.58 28.65 0.76
CA LEU A 131 -10.73 27.88 1.66
C LEU A 131 -10.20 28.71 2.83
N GLU A 132 -9.82 29.97 2.61
CA GLU A 132 -9.42 30.88 3.69
C GLU A 132 -10.55 31.10 4.69
N THR A 133 -11.77 31.31 4.20
CA THR A 133 -12.96 31.46 5.04
C THR A 133 -13.25 30.18 5.84
N LEU A 134 -13.20 29.01 5.19
CA LEU A 134 -13.45 27.72 5.82
C LEU A 134 -12.36 27.34 6.83
N PHE A 135 -11.09 27.54 6.51
CA PHE A 135 -9.99 27.10 7.37
C PHE A 135 -9.85 27.92 8.64
N ASN A 136 -10.22 29.20 8.62
CA ASN A 136 -10.30 30.02 9.84
C ASN A 136 -11.31 29.44 10.85
N THR A 137 -12.32 28.70 10.39
CA THR A 137 -13.28 28.01 11.29
C THR A 137 -12.75 26.71 11.87
N PHE A 138 -11.77 26.06 11.22
CA PHE A 138 -11.19 24.79 11.69
C PHE A 138 -10.09 24.95 12.73
N GLN A 139 -9.56 26.16 12.97
CA GLN A 139 -8.55 26.41 14.03
C GLN A 139 -9.08 26.13 15.45
N HIS A 140 -10.38 25.91 15.61
CA HIS A 140 -11.05 25.63 16.88
C HIS A 140 -11.55 24.18 17.01
N PHE A 141 -11.18 23.29 16.09
CA PHE A 141 -11.54 21.87 16.18
C PHE A 141 -10.51 21.13 17.06
N PRO A 142 -10.96 20.34 18.05
CA PRO A 142 -10.09 19.66 19.02
C PRO A 142 -9.18 18.60 18.40
#